data_AF-A0ABF7QBF9-F1
#
_entry.id   AF-A0ABF7QBF9-F1
#
_cell.length_a   1.000
_cell.length_b   1.000
_cell.length_c   1.000
_cell.angle_alpha   90.00
_cell.angle_beta   90.00
_cell.angle_gamma   90.00
#
_symmetry.space_group_name_H-M   'P 1'
#
loop_
_entity.id
_entity.type
_entity.pdbx_description
1 polymer ?
#
loop_
_entity_poly.entity_id
_entity_poly.type
_entity_poly.pdbx_seq_one_letter_code
_entity_poly.pdbx_strand_id
1 'polypeptide(L)'
;MHIAFFVLGGFLLFVSAIRTYSVQRAIVETLPPQFQEYEKARYAVSVYALEPTTPLDVQADYVRSEGLACGACLSISAGLFAADHAVFGSLALIAFAWTGYGALADWKTYKSNRERAQRASEDI
;
A
#
# COMPACT_ATOMS: atom_id res chain seq x y z
N MET A 1 -13.40 25.00 2.97
CA MET A 1 -13.64 23.55 2.81
C MET A 1 -12.35 22.73 2.64
N HIS A 2 -11.14 23.32 2.68
CA HIS A 2 -9.87 22.58 2.55
C HIS A 2 -9.53 21.69 3.75
N ILE A 3 -9.94 22.07 4.97
CA ILE A 3 -9.68 21.31 6.21
C ILE A 3 -10.22 19.88 6.12
N ALA A 4 -11.40 19.69 5.51
CA ALA A 4 -12.01 18.36 5.37
C ALA A 4 -11.12 17.40 4.54
N PHE A 5 -10.47 17.91 3.49
CA PHE A 5 -9.53 17.11 2.70
C PHE A 5 -8.28 16.73 3.49
N PHE A 6 -7.74 17.63 4.31
CA PHE A 6 -6.59 17.29 5.15
C PHE A 6 -6.94 16.28 6.25
N VAL A 7 -8.12 16.39 6.86
CA VAL A 7 -8.61 15.43 7.85
C VAL A 7 -8.80 14.05 7.21
N LEU A 8 -9.43 13.99 6.03
CA LEU A 8 -9.61 12.74 5.30
C LEU A 8 -8.26 12.15 4.88
N GLY A 9 -7.37 12.95 4.32
CA GLY A 9 -6.02 12.52 3.92
C GLY A 9 -5.22 11.97 5.09
N GLY A 10 -5.22 12.66 6.24
CA GLY A 10 -4.56 12.20 7.46
C GLY A 10 -5.15 10.90 8.00
N PHE A 11 -6.47 10.77 8.01
CA PHE A 11 -7.14 9.54 8.42
C PHE A 11 -6.77 8.36 7.51
N LEU A 12 -6.78 8.56 6.19
CA LEU A 12 -6.41 7.53 5.22
C LEU A 12 -4.94 7.11 5.36
N LEU A 13 -4.01 8.05 5.57
CA LEU A 13 -2.61 7.75 5.86
C LEU A 13 -2.45 6.95 7.15
N PHE A 14 -3.19 7.31 8.20
CA PHE A 14 -3.13 6.61 9.48
C PHE A 14 -3.59 5.15 9.35
N VAL A 15 -4.73 4.92 8.70
CA VAL A 15 -5.24 3.56 8.45
C VAL A 15 -4.30 2.78 7.53
N SER A 16 -3.75 3.43 6.51
CA SER A 16 -2.73 2.84 5.63
C SER A 16 -1.51 2.39 6.45
N ALA A 17 -0.95 3.25 7.30
CA ALA A 17 0.22 2.95 8.12
C ALA A 17 -0.01 1.76 9.07
N ILE A 18 -1.19 1.68 9.71
CA ILE A 18 -1.55 0.54 10.56
C ILE A 18 -1.55 -0.76 9.74
N ARG A 19 -2.16 -0.75 8.55
CA ARG A 19 -2.21 -1.94 7.68
C ARG A 19 -0.82 -2.34 7.18
N THR A 20 -0.01 -1.38 6.77
CA THR A 20 1.38 -1.63 6.34
C THR A 20 2.19 -2.22 7.49
N TYR A 21 2.01 -1.75 8.72
CA TYR A 21 2.67 -2.32 9.89
C TYR A 21 2.23 -3.77 10.15
N SER A 22 0.93 -4.06 10.07
CA SER A 22 0.43 -5.44 10.19
C SER A 22 1.00 -6.37 9.12
N VAL A 23 1.06 -5.92 7.86
CA VAL A 23 1.67 -6.66 6.75
C VAL A 23 3.15 -6.88 7.00
N GLN A 24 3.88 -5.84 7.42
CA GLN A 24 5.30 -5.94 7.74
C GLN A 24 5.55 -6.97 8.82
N ARG A 25 4.75 -6.96 9.88
CA ARG A 25 4.88 -7.95 10.96
C ARG A 25 4.62 -9.37 10.44
N ALA A 26 3.57 -9.58 9.67
CA ALA A 26 3.26 -10.89 9.09
C ALA A 26 4.38 -11.41 8.18
N ILE A 27 5.02 -10.53 7.40
CA ILE A 27 6.16 -10.88 6.54
C ILE A 27 7.42 -11.15 7.37
N VAL A 28 7.71 -10.34 8.39
CA VAL A 28 8.91 -10.54 9.22
C VAL A 28 8.83 -11.85 10.00
N GLU A 29 7.64 -12.25 10.45
CA GLU A 29 7.43 -13.53 11.14
C GLU A 29 7.68 -14.75 10.22
N THR A 30 7.60 -14.62 8.89
CA THR A 30 7.92 -15.70 7.95
C THR A 30 9.39 -15.72 7.52
N LEU A 31 10.16 -14.66 7.80
CA LEU A 31 11.56 -14.58 7.42
C LEU A 31 12.48 -15.39 8.34
N PRO A 32 13.59 -15.94 7.81
CA PRO A 32 14.62 -16.57 8.62
C PRO A 32 15.16 -15.59 9.68
N PRO A 33 15.55 -16.06 10.88
CA PRO A 33 15.97 -15.20 12.00
C PRO A 33 17.06 -14.17 11.64
N GLN A 34 17.97 -14.54 10.73
CA GLN A 34 19.04 -13.68 10.21
C GLN A 34 18.58 -12.45 9.40
N PHE A 35 17.32 -12.42 8.97
CA PHE A 35 16.68 -11.32 8.24
C PHE A 35 15.62 -10.57 9.07
N GLN A 36 15.41 -10.96 10.34
CA GLN A 36 14.47 -10.31 11.25
C GLN A 36 15.04 -9.02 11.88
N GLU A 37 16.33 -8.73 11.68
CA GLU A 37 16.93 -7.46 12.09
C GLU A 37 16.24 -6.28 11.39
N TYR A 38 15.87 -5.26 12.17
CA TYR A 38 15.04 -4.13 11.73
C TYR A 38 15.55 -3.43 10.46
N GLU A 39 16.87 -3.31 10.29
CA GLU A 39 17.47 -2.68 9.11
C GLU A 39 17.33 -3.53 7.84
N LYS A 40 17.37 -4.85 7.96
CA LYS A 40 17.22 -5.80 6.83
C LYS A 40 15.74 -6.02 6.49
N ALA A 41 14.86 -5.95 7.48
CA ALA A 41 13.42 -6.09 7.31
C ALA A 41 12.75 -4.89 6.61
N ARG A 42 13.42 -3.74 6.50
CA ARG A 42 12.85 -2.51 5.91
C ARG A 42 12.41 -2.68 4.45
N TYR A 43 13.14 -3.50 3.69
CA TYR A 43 12.83 -3.79 2.29
C TYR A 43 12.04 -5.08 2.11
N ALA A 44 11.78 -5.81 3.19
CA ALA A 44 11.08 -7.08 3.12
C ALA A 44 9.65 -6.90 2.61
N VAL A 45 8.97 -5.83 3.03
CA VAL A 45 7.60 -5.55 2.57
C VAL A 45 7.56 -5.35 1.05
N SER A 46 8.45 -4.51 0.51
CA SER A 46 8.47 -4.22 -0.94
C SER A 46 8.82 -5.42 -1.81
N VAL A 47 9.45 -6.46 -1.26
CA VAL A 47 9.88 -7.65 -2.01
C VAL A 47 8.91 -8.81 -1.80
N TYR A 48 8.52 -9.08 -0.55
CA TYR A 48 7.79 -10.28 -0.16
C TYR A 48 6.27 -10.07 -0.10
N ALA A 49 5.76 -8.83 -0.04
CA ALA A 49 4.32 -8.60 0.18
C ALA A 49 3.41 -9.15 -0.93
N LEU A 50 3.94 -9.33 -2.14
CA LEU A 50 3.22 -9.89 -3.29
C LEU A 50 3.83 -11.20 -3.80
N GLU A 51 4.72 -11.80 -3.04
CA GLU A 51 5.31 -13.07 -3.43
C GLU A 51 4.26 -14.19 -3.37
N PRO A 52 4.22 -15.14 -4.33
CA PRO A 52 3.21 -16.21 -4.34
C PRO A 52 3.17 -17.07 -3.07
N THR A 53 4.27 -17.12 -2.33
CA THR A 53 4.40 -17.83 -1.05
C THR A 53 3.74 -17.10 0.11
N THR A 54 3.49 -15.79 -0.02
CA THR A 54 2.85 -14.98 1.01
C THR A 54 1.34 -15.26 1.03
N PRO A 55 0.73 -15.47 2.22
CA PRO A 55 -0.70 -15.68 2.35
C PRO A 55 -1.55 -14.60 1.65
N LEU A 56 -2.61 -15.02 0.94
CA LEU A 56 -3.42 -14.11 0.10
C LEU A 56 -4.12 -13.00 0.90
N ASP A 57 -4.44 -13.26 2.17
CA ASP A 57 -4.98 -12.28 3.10
C ASP A 57 -3.98 -11.15 3.40
N VAL A 58 -2.70 -11.49 3.60
CA VAL A 58 -1.61 -10.52 3.78
C VAL A 58 -1.39 -9.72 2.49
N GLN A 59 -1.40 -10.37 1.32
CA GLN A 59 -1.31 -9.67 0.03
C GLN A 59 -2.50 -8.71 -0.18
N ALA A 60 -3.71 -9.13 0.17
CA ALA A 60 -4.90 -8.30 0.05
C ALA A 60 -4.85 -7.07 0.95
N ASP A 61 -4.34 -7.22 2.18
CA ASP A 61 -4.19 -6.11 3.11
C ASP A 61 -3.08 -5.14 2.70
N TYR A 62 -2.01 -5.64 2.07
CA TYR A 62 -0.97 -4.82 1.44
C TYR A 62 -1.57 -3.94 0.34
N VAL A 63 -2.25 -4.53 -0.65
CA VAL A 63 -2.80 -3.75 -1.76
C VAL A 63 -3.90 -2.78 -1.30
N ARG A 64 -4.67 -3.13 -0.26
CA ARG A 64 -5.60 -2.19 0.38
C ARG A 64 -4.88 -1.01 1.02
N SER A 65 -3.74 -1.24 1.67
CA SER A 65 -2.96 -0.18 2.31
C SER A 65 -2.44 0.83 1.27
N GLU A 66 -2.03 0.36 0.10
CA GLU A 66 -1.59 1.20 -1.01
C GLU A 66 -2.76 2.01 -1.60
N GLY A 67 -3.92 1.38 -1.77
CA GLY A 67 -5.14 2.08 -2.19
C GLY A 67 -5.53 3.22 -1.26
N LEU A 68 -5.40 3.01 0.06
CA LEU A 68 -5.63 4.05 1.06
C LEU A 68 -4.58 5.17 0.99
N ALA A 69 -3.30 4.83 0.82
CA ALA A 69 -2.22 5.81 0.64
C ALA A 69 -2.43 6.67 -0.62
N CYS A 70 -2.87 6.03 -1.71
CA CYS A 70 -3.23 6.71 -2.95
C CYS A 70 -4.39 7.69 -2.73
N GLY A 71 -5.47 7.24 -2.08
CA GLY A 71 -6.59 8.10 -1.69
C GLY A 71 -6.18 9.27 -0.79
N ALA A 72 -5.24 9.04 0.14
CA ALA A 72 -4.66 10.09 0.97
C ALA A 72 -3.92 11.15 0.16
N CYS A 73 -3.02 10.75 -0.74
CA CYS A 73 -2.27 11.67 -1.59
C CYS A 73 -3.21 12.53 -2.45
N LEU A 74 -4.26 11.94 -3.02
CA LEU A 74 -5.27 12.68 -3.77
C LEU A 74 -6.02 13.68 -2.88
N SER A 75 -6.40 13.26 -1.67
CA SER A 75 -7.09 14.12 -0.71
C SER A 75 -6.22 15.31 -0.31
N ILE A 76 -4.96 15.08 0.03
CA ILE A 76 -3.99 16.14 0.37
C ILE A 76 -3.79 17.08 -0.82
N SER A 77 -3.64 16.55 -2.03
CA SER A 77 -3.54 17.35 -3.26
C SER A 77 -4.75 18.27 -3.43
N ALA A 78 -5.98 17.74 -3.28
CA ALA A 78 -7.21 18.52 -3.37
C ALA A 78 -7.29 19.59 -2.27
N GLY A 79 -6.86 19.28 -1.05
CA GLY A 79 -6.77 20.23 0.06
C GLY A 79 -5.82 21.39 -0.22
N LEU A 80 -4.66 21.10 -0.81
CA LEU A 80 -3.66 22.12 -1.19
C LEU A 80 -4.15 23.03 -2.32
N PHE A 81 -4.81 22.48 -3.34
CA PHE A 81 -5.46 23.30 -4.37
C PHE A 81 -6.58 24.17 -3.79
N ALA A 82 -7.39 23.62 -2.88
CA ALA A 82 -8.47 24.36 -2.21
C ALA A 82 -7.96 25.42 -1.19
N ALA A 83 -6.67 25.40 -0.86
CA ALA A 83 -5.99 26.39 -0.02
C ALA A 83 -5.11 27.36 -0.85
N ASP A 84 -5.27 27.38 -2.17
CA ASP A 84 -4.54 28.24 -3.10
C ASP A 84 -3.02 27.98 -3.17
N HIS A 85 -2.59 26.78 -2.79
CA HIS A 85 -1.21 26.33 -2.85
C HIS A 85 -0.95 25.45 -4.08
N ALA A 86 -1.07 26.03 -5.27
CA ALA A 86 -1.04 25.30 -6.54
C ALA A 86 0.26 24.49 -6.79
N VAL A 87 1.42 25.03 -6.38
CA VAL A 87 2.72 24.34 -6.53
C VAL A 87 2.75 23.06 -5.70
N PHE A 88 2.41 23.15 -4.41
CA PHE A 88 2.37 21.99 -3.53
C PHE A 88 1.26 21.00 -3.91
N GLY A 89 0.10 21.49 -4.36
CA GLY A 89 -0.96 20.66 -4.92
C GLY A 89 -0.47 19.83 -6.10
N SER A 90 0.28 20.46 -7.02
CA SER A 90 0.83 19.78 -8.20
C SER A 90 1.86 18.71 -7.84
N LEU A 91 2.73 18.97 -6.85
CA LEU A 91 3.68 17.98 -6.35
C LEU A 91 2.98 16.78 -5.70
N ALA A 92 1.95 17.05 -4.88
CA ALA A 92 1.14 15.99 -4.27
C ALA A 92 0.37 15.16 -5.33
N LEU A 93 -0.07 15.80 -6.41
CA LEU A 93 -0.73 15.12 -7.53
C LEU A 93 0.24 14.21 -8.31
N ILE A 94 1.48 14.63 -8.51
CA ILE A 94 2.53 13.79 -9.11
C ILE A 94 2.80 12.58 -8.21
N ALA A 95 2.91 12.79 -6.89
CA ALA A 95 3.07 11.70 -5.93
C ALA A 95 1.90 10.70 -6.01
N PHE A 96 0.66 11.20 -6.05
CA PHE A 96 -0.54 10.38 -6.27
C PHE A 96 -0.43 9.54 -7.55
N ALA A 97 -0.06 10.14 -8.68
CA ALA A 97 0.05 9.44 -9.95
C ALA A 97 1.12 8.32 -9.89
N TRP A 98 2.26 8.60 -9.27
CA TRP A 98 3.34 7.62 -9.08
C TRP A 98 2.89 6.45 -8.20
N THR A 99 2.32 6.74 -7.02
CA THR A 99 1.83 5.70 -6.10
C THR A 99 0.65 4.93 -6.70
N GLY A 100 -0.20 5.59 -7.48
CA GLY A 100 -1.33 4.96 -8.15
C GLY A 100 -0.89 3.99 -9.24
N TYR A 101 0.16 4.32 -9.99
CA TYR A 101 0.74 3.41 -10.97
C TYR A 101 1.30 2.15 -10.29
N GLY A 102 2.05 2.31 -9.19
CA GLY A 102 2.55 1.20 -8.37
C GLY A 102 1.41 0.31 -7.86
N ALA A 103 0.42 0.92 -7.19
CA ALA A 103 -0.73 0.19 -6.65
C ALA A 103 -1.53 -0.59 -7.71
N LEU A 104 -1.61 -0.07 -8.94
CA LEU A 104 -2.25 -0.78 -10.06
C LEU A 104 -1.43 -1.97 -10.54
N ALA A 105 -0.10 -1.86 -10.56
CA ALA A 105 0.78 -2.99 -10.88
C ALA A 105 0.67 -4.07 -9.80
N ASP A 106 0.67 -3.65 -8.54
CA ASP A 106 0.61 -4.52 -7.38
C ASP A 106 -0.74 -5.23 -7.25
N TRP A 107 -1.85 -4.54 -7.58
CA TRP A 107 -3.16 -5.15 -7.72
C TRP A 107 -3.21 -6.23 -8.81
N LYS A 108 -2.55 -6.02 -9.95
CA LYS A 108 -2.50 -7.04 -11.02
C LYS A 108 -1.71 -8.27 -10.57
N THR A 109 -0.61 -8.08 -9.85
CA THR A 109 0.19 -9.17 -9.28
C THR A 109 -0.63 -9.97 -8.27
N TYR A 110 -1.30 -9.29 -7.33
CA TYR A 110 -2.22 -9.93 -6.38
C TYR A 110 -3.33 -10.71 -7.08
N LYS A 111 -3.97 -10.12 -8.10
CA LYS A 111 -5.01 -10.80 -8.88
C LYS A 111 -4.47 -12.08 -9.54
N SER A 112 -3.28 -12.03 -10.13
CA SER A 112 -2.64 -13.20 -10.74
C SER A 112 -2.32 -14.28 -9.71
N ASN A 113 -1.81 -13.91 -8.52
CA ASN A 113 -1.56 -14.86 -7.42
C ASN A 113 -2.84 -15.52 -6.92
N ARG A 114 -3.91 -14.73 -6.77
CA ARG A 114 -5.22 -15.24 -6.37
C ARG A 114 -5.78 -16.24 -7.38
N GLU A 115 -5.70 -15.93 -8.67
CA GLU A 115 -6.14 -16.84 -9.74
C GLU A 115 -5.32 -18.15 -9.75
N ARG A 116 -4.00 -18.07 -9.53
CA ARG A 116 -3.14 -19.25 -9.40
C ARG A 116 -3.54 -20.16 -8.24
N ALA A 117 -3.80 -19.57 -7.07
CA ALA A 117 -4.21 -20.32 -5.89
C ALA A 117 -5.59 -20.99 -6.08
N GLN A 118 -6.52 -20.31 -6.77
CA GLN A 118 -7.83 -20.87 -7.10
C GLN A 118 -7.72 -22.09 -8.01
N ARG A 119 -6.91 -22.02 -9.09
CA ARG A 119 -6.68 -23.17 -9.97
C ARG A 119 -6.04 -24.35 -9.22
N ALA A 120 -5.05 -24.08 -8.38
CA ALA A 120 -4.42 -25.12 -7.57
C ALA A 120 -5.39 -25.81 -6.60
N SER A 121 -6.45 -25.12 -6.15
CA SER A 121 -7.51 -25.72 -5.33
C SER A 121 -8.56 -26.50 -6.12
N GLU A 122 -8.68 -26.26 -7.43
CA GLU A 122 -9.62 -26.97 -8.31
C GLU A 122 -9.03 -28.30 -8.83
N ASP A 123 -7.69 -28.43 -8.83
CA ASP A 123 -6.97 -29.63 -9.26
C ASP A 123 -6.85 -30.72 -8.16
N ILE A 124 -7.37 -30.47 -6.96
CA ILE A 124 -7.35 -31.38 -5.77
C ILE A 124 -8.75 -31.93 -5.51
#